data_AF-A0A4P2U0Y0-F1
#
_entry.id   AF-A0A4P2U0Y0-F1
#
_cell.length_a   1.000
_cell.length_b   1.000
_cell.length_c   1.000
_cell.angle_alpha   90.00
_cell.angle_beta   90.00
_cell.angle_gamma   90.00
#
_symmetry.space_group_name_H-M   'P 1'
#
loop_
_entity.id
_entity.type
_entity.pdbx_description
1 polymer ?
#
loop_
_entity_poly.entity_id
_entity_poly.type
_entity_poly.pdbx_seq_one_letter_code
_entity_poly.pdbx_strand_id
1 'polypeptide(L)'
;MSVGHSVGNARWTQGEEGDNALEIRMPIVLPSSVRPRDLTVEIKDLAVLCVRHKDTSILQWRLHEPVSAEVEWRVEDEGTLIVDMTKRSASVWPCLLDLPMRPDDALFMQREQLDRLFAEHYPSLPPLDDEAAAKEPAANGAASGEDEDLDKLLDEAAEEVVGPAEKAAAGAAVGDGAREFLEAELENYRSEAEEIRKKLLEVTTKLETAADADAVKEAESQKGVLEEMLRLHNTIREKRTRPSSLEHFLEVTQLDILKGRINIGAMTEEESEAFASDEERELSAEQLMVMGLGHLEQQEIQAALHFLRLAAIHHDHEQSTIILYSIYTQLGSPRGPFLLLKRALKDDSLSASANLKIGEQLDTGARHFLPMFPAALYFYQRAAQAGSVHAMLAIAQLYLRGCTSTTMMSEEQMAALRSVDKYHAWLRQAADRGCGSAYFVQACMYLKGEHGCAKSYEIAKELLEKSATAQPDITRRAPHVYVMLEKLRQECDGAGKAADPAKALAAPAAKATNGTRATNGDDKVQVSSSLERLNNLGAGKGPSRGPNGMLHGKKAMHRAGGSKAFWERAVTTGISLYSLYTLAFPLRIMMLPHFYTVISQLVDRIPWLSASPPPLQF
;
A
#
# COMPACT_ATOMS: atom_id res chain seq x y z
N MET A 1 -2.94 36.11 5.27
CA MET A 1 -1.73 35.31 4.96
C MET A 1 -1.66 34.21 5.99
N SER A 2 -1.92 32.96 5.58
CA SER A 2 -2.00 31.79 6.46
C SER A 2 -0.60 31.33 6.84
N VAL A 3 -0.07 31.86 7.94
CA VAL A 3 1.19 31.40 8.53
C VAL A 3 0.84 30.44 9.66
N GLY A 4 1.36 29.21 9.62
CA GLY A 4 1.51 28.39 10.83
C GLY A 4 0.74 27.07 10.91
N HIS A 5 0.83 26.20 9.90
CA HIS A 5 0.53 24.77 10.07
C HIS A 5 1.69 23.84 9.72
N SER A 6 2.80 24.36 9.15
CA SER A 6 3.97 23.53 8.86
C SER A 6 5.03 23.66 9.95
N VAL A 7 5.79 22.58 10.14
CA VAL A 7 7.01 22.55 10.94
C VAL A 7 8.10 23.46 10.34
N GLY A 8 7.90 24.02 9.15
CA GLY A 8 8.78 25.02 8.55
C GLY A 8 10.25 24.57 8.53
N ASN A 9 11.15 25.42 9.02
CA ASN A 9 12.57 25.11 9.19
C ASN A 9 12.93 24.51 10.57
N ALA A 10 11.94 24.17 11.39
CA ALA A 10 12.21 23.54 12.68
C ALA A 10 12.76 22.13 12.48
N ARG A 11 13.70 21.75 13.34
CA ARG A 11 14.24 20.40 13.48
C ARG A 11 13.72 19.82 14.78
N TRP A 12 13.48 18.53 14.82
CA TRP A 12 13.11 17.86 16.06
C TRP A 12 13.83 16.53 16.12
N THR A 13 14.13 16.10 17.34
CA THR A 13 14.80 14.85 17.61
C THR A 13 14.03 14.12 18.71
N GLN A 14 13.97 12.80 18.61
CA GLN A 14 13.38 11.98 19.67
C GLN A 14 14.33 10.84 20.01
N GLY A 15 14.19 10.34 21.24
CA GLY A 15 14.86 9.12 21.68
C GLY A 15 14.47 7.89 20.85
N GLU A 16 15.31 6.85 20.92
CA GLU A 16 15.01 5.55 20.31
C GLU A 16 13.83 4.86 21.02
N GLU A 17 13.41 3.70 20.51
CA GLU A 17 12.35 2.91 21.14
C GLU A 17 12.68 2.62 22.62
N GLY A 18 11.78 3.00 23.53
CA GLY A 18 11.99 2.91 24.97
C GLY A 18 12.49 4.20 25.64
N ASP A 19 12.85 5.22 24.86
CA ASP A 19 13.23 6.55 25.36
C ASP A 19 12.11 7.59 25.15
N ASN A 20 11.90 8.38 26.18
CA ASN A 20 10.86 9.40 26.25
C ASN A 20 11.38 10.79 25.89
N ALA A 21 12.68 10.98 25.64
CA ALA A 21 13.25 12.27 25.30
C ALA A 21 12.72 12.81 23.95
N LEU A 22 12.42 14.12 23.93
CA LEU A 22 11.99 14.85 22.74
C LEU A 22 12.59 16.26 22.80
N GLU A 23 13.37 16.63 21.79
CA GLU A 23 13.95 17.97 21.62
C GLU A 23 13.41 18.60 20.34
N ILE A 24 12.91 19.83 20.44
CA ILE A 24 12.43 20.62 19.30
C ILE A 24 13.29 21.87 19.17
N ARG A 25 13.90 22.06 18.01
CA ARG A 25 14.70 23.24 17.65
C ARG A 25 13.95 24.05 16.60
N MET A 26 13.48 25.23 16.95
CA MET A 26 12.71 26.08 16.05
C MET A 26 13.37 27.45 15.86
N PRO A 27 13.55 27.91 14.62
CA PRO A 27 13.99 29.27 14.38
C PRO A 27 12.89 30.25 14.78
N ILE A 28 13.23 31.22 15.62
CA ILE A 28 12.35 32.28 16.10
C ILE A 28 12.91 33.65 15.72
N VAL A 29 12.08 34.50 15.15
CA VAL A 29 12.46 35.89 14.86
C VAL A 29 11.96 36.77 15.99
N LEU A 30 12.86 37.14 16.90
CA LEU A 30 12.55 38.08 17.97
C LEU A 30 12.88 39.52 17.54
N PRO A 31 12.00 40.50 17.77
CA PRO A 31 12.35 41.90 17.62
C PRO A 31 13.55 42.25 18.50
N SER A 32 14.40 43.19 18.07
CA SER A 32 15.62 43.62 18.79
C SER A 32 15.38 44.17 20.20
N SER A 33 14.13 44.47 20.57
CA SER A 33 13.71 44.93 21.90
C SER A 33 13.27 43.79 22.84
N VAL A 34 13.10 42.57 22.35
CA VAL A 34 12.60 41.42 23.13
C VAL A 34 13.78 40.60 23.62
N ARG A 35 13.90 40.42 24.94
CA ARG A 35 14.91 39.52 25.49
C ARG A 35 14.35 38.09 25.51
N PRO A 36 15.17 37.05 25.30
CA PRO A 36 14.73 35.66 25.38
C PRO A 36 13.96 35.33 26.66
N ARG A 37 14.36 35.91 27.80
CA ARG A 37 13.70 35.72 29.10
C ARG A 37 12.25 36.25 29.18
N ASP A 38 11.85 37.11 28.24
CA ASP A 38 10.50 37.67 28.19
C ASP A 38 9.51 36.71 27.48
N LEU A 39 9.99 35.57 26.96
CA LEU A 39 9.16 34.52 26.37
C LEU A 39 8.51 33.65 27.44
N THR A 40 7.29 33.20 27.14
CA THR A 40 6.56 32.19 27.90
C THR A 40 6.41 30.97 27.01
N VAL A 41 6.98 29.84 27.45
CA VAL A 41 6.84 28.53 26.79
C VAL A 41 6.11 27.61 27.75
N GLU A 42 4.99 27.03 27.32
CA GLU A 42 4.17 26.16 28.15
C GLU A 42 3.50 25.06 27.32
N ILE A 43 3.15 23.95 27.97
CA ILE A 43 2.33 22.88 27.41
C ILE A 43 0.90 23.00 27.96
N LYS A 44 -0.07 23.17 27.07
CA LYS A 44 -1.50 23.15 27.39
C LYS A 44 -2.09 21.78 27.07
N ASP A 45 -3.00 21.33 27.93
CA ASP A 45 -3.75 20.06 27.78
C ASP A 45 -2.85 18.85 27.49
N LEU A 46 -1.60 18.90 27.97
CA LEU A 46 -0.55 17.90 27.76
C LEU A 46 -0.15 17.67 26.30
N ALA A 47 -0.73 18.37 25.32
CA ALA A 47 -0.50 18.11 23.89
C ALA A 47 -0.26 19.37 23.04
N VAL A 48 -0.43 20.58 23.60
CA VAL A 48 -0.34 21.83 22.84
C VAL A 48 0.84 22.66 23.33
N LEU A 49 1.91 22.70 22.54
CA LEU A 49 3.05 23.58 22.76
C LEU A 49 2.69 25.01 22.39
N CYS A 50 2.79 25.92 23.36
CA CYS A 50 2.54 27.35 23.19
C CYS A 50 3.81 28.15 23.46
N VAL A 51 4.18 29.03 22.53
CA VAL A 51 5.25 30.03 22.72
C VAL A 51 4.62 31.41 22.57
N ARG A 52 4.74 32.25 23.60
CA ARG A 52 4.16 33.59 23.63
C ARG A 52 5.16 34.64 24.09
N HIS A 53 4.92 35.88 23.69
CA HIS A 53 5.54 37.06 24.27
C HIS A 53 4.42 38.03 24.68
N LYS A 54 4.22 38.19 25.99
CA LYS A 54 3.05 38.89 26.55
C LYS A 54 1.75 38.29 26.00
N ASP A 55 0.87 39.11 25.43
CA ASP A 55 -0.41 38.68 24.88
C ASP A 55 -0.31 38.13 23.44
N THR A 56 0.87 38.20 22.83
CA THR A 56 1.07 37.75 21.44
C THR A 56 1.50 36.30 21.41
N SER A 57 0.68 35.44 20.80
CA SER A 57 1.06 34.06 20.48
C SER A 57 2.01 34.06 19.29
N ILE A 58 3.23 33.54 19.51
CA ILE A 58 4.25 33.37 18.47
C ILE A 58 4.01 32.05 17.75
N LEU A 59 3.72 31.00 18.52
CA LEU A 59 3.52 29.65 18.02
C LEU A 59 2.54 28.88 18.90
N GLN A 60 1.71 28.08 18.25
CA GLN A 60 0.81 27.14 18.90
C GLN A 60 0.74 25.86 18.06
N TRP A 61 1.34 24.79 18.56
CA TRP A 61 1.44 23.50 17.87
C TRP A 61 0.80 22.39 18.69
N ARG A 62 -0.04 21.59 18.05
CA ARG A 62 -0.56 20.34 18.62
C ARG A 62 0.42 19.22 18.29
N LEU A 63 1.02 18.65 19.31
CA LEU A 63 1.97 17.56 19.22
C LEU A 63 1.24 16.24 18.92
N HIS A 64 1.99 15.26 18.40
CA HIS A 64 1.45 13.96 18.00
C HIS A 64 0.73 13.22 19.13
N GLU A 65 1.32 13.20 20.33
CA GLU A 65 0.78 12.55 21.51
C GLU A 65 1.04 13.39 22.78
N PRO A 66 0.39 13.05 23.91
CA PRO A 66 0.62 13.72 25.18
C PRO A 66 2.08 13.66 25.68
N VAL A 67 2.56 14.78 26.21
CA VAL A 67 3.88 14.98 26.85
C VAL A 67 3.72 15.36 28.33
N SER A 68 4.84 15.46 29.03
CA SER A 68 4.90 16.05 30.38
C SER A 68 4.48 17.53 30.34
N ALA A 69 3.87 18.01 31.43
CA ALA A 69 3.54 19.42 31.57
C ALA A 69 4.79 20.29 31.81
N GLU A 70 5.85 19.70 32.37
CA GLU A 70 7.13 20.35 32.60
C GLU A 70 7.93 20.40 31.30
N VAL A 71 8.46 21.59 30.98
CA VAL A 71 9.22 21.85 29.76
C VAL A 71 10.45 22.70 30.08
N GLU A 72 11.61 22.26 29.61
CA GLU A 72 12.84 23.03 29.68
C GLU A 72 13.06 23.72 28.33
N TRP A 73 13.50 24.97 28.34
CA TRP A 73 13.74 25.69 27.09
C TRP A 73 14.86 26.72 27.22
N ARG A 74 15.52 26.97 26.08
CA ARG A 74 16.60 27.96 25.95
C ARG A 74 16.59 28.58 24.55
N VAL A 75 17.19 29.76 24.41
CA VAL A 75 17.42 30.39 23.10
C VAL A 75 18.93 30.48 22.88
N GLU A 76 19.40 29.90 21.78
CA GLU A 76 20.82 29.93 21.38
C GLU A 76 21.11 31.09 20.40
N ASP A 77 22.39 31.44 20.25
CA ASP A 77 22.96 32.72 19.73
C ASP A 77 22.56 33.14 18.29
N GLU A 78 21.66 32.42 17.64
CA GLU A 78 21.14 32.70 16.29
C GLU A 78 19.61 32.83 16.25
N GLY A 79 18.95 33.03 17.40
CA GLY A 79 17.49 33.11 17.46
C GLY A 79 16.83 31.74 17.23
N THR A 80 17.46 30.67 17.72
CA THR A 80 16.85 29.33 17.71
C THR A 80 16.35 29.01 19.11
N LEU A 81 15.05 28.76 19.25
CA LEU A 81 14.44 28.26 20.48
C LEU A 81 14.57 26.75 20.51
N ILE A 82 15.15 26.23 21.59
CA ILE A 82 15.24 24.81 21.87
C ILE A 82 14.30 24.50 23.02
N VAL A 83 13.49 23.47 22.84
CA VAL A 83 12.48 23.01 23.79
C VAL A 83 12.72 21.53 24.03
N ASP A 84 13.10 21.20 25.26
CA ASP A 84 13.32 19.85 25.74
C ASP A 84 12.10 19.39 26.55
N MET A 85 11.56 18.24 26.19
CA MET A 85 10.35 17.68 26.79
C MET A 85 10.40 16.15 26.89
N THR A 86 9.49 15.59 27.67
CA THR A 86 9.38 14.14 27.89
C THR A 86 8.03 13.64 27.40
N LYS A 87 8.04 12.68 26.47
CA LYS A 87 6.84 11.96 26.01
C LYS A 87 6.24 11.16 27.17
N ARG A 88 4.90 11.04 27.22
CA ARG A 88 4.24 10.13 28.17
C ARG A 88 4.28 8.68 27.74
N SER A 89 4.38 8.45 26.44
CA SER A 89 4.57 7.13 25.83
C SER A 89 5.99 7.01 25.27
N ALA A 90 6.59 5.83 25.43
CA ALA A 90 7.89 5.50 24.87
C ALA A 90 7.82 5.12 23.38
N SER A 91 6.64 5.25 22.75
CA SER A 91 6.45 5.04 21.32
C SER A 91 7.28 6.01 20.50
N VAL A 92 7.78 5.54 19.36
CA VAL A 92 8.42 6.39 18.35
C VAL A 92 7.34 7.14 17.59
N TRP A 93 7.41 8.45 17.57
CA TRP A 93 6.44 9.28 16.87
C TRP A 93 6.66 9.26 15.36
N PRO A 94 5.62 9.04 14.54
CA PRO A 94 5.73 9.03 13.08
C PRO A 94 5.89 10.43 12.48
N CYS A 95 5.49 11.46 13.23
CA CYS A 95 5.57 12.88 12.89
C CYS A 95 5.57 13.71 14.18
N LEU A 96 5.91 15.00 14.07
CA LEU A 96 5.93 15.89 15.22
C LEU A 96 4.53 16.38 15.58
N LEU A 97 3.72 16.69 14.56
CA LEU A 97 2.44 17.37 14.73
C LEU A 97 1.25 16.45 14.45
N ASP A 98 0.24 16.52 15.32
CA ASP A 98 -1.10 16.01 15.07
C ASP A 98 -1.93 17.13 14.42
N LEU A 99 -2.05 17.05 13.09
CA LEU A 99 -2.79 18.04 12.30
C LEU A 99 -3.79 17.32 11.41
N PRO A 100 -5.06 17.23 11.84
CA PRO A 100 -6.15 16.81 10.98
C PRO A 100 -6.23 17.68 9.73
N MET A 101 -6.58 17.09 8.60
CA MET A 101 -6.87 17.83 7.37
C MET A 101 -8.36 18.15 7.30
N ARG A 102 -8.71 19.22 6.59
CA ARG A 102 -10.12 19.54 6.37
C ARG A 102 -10.72 18.58 5.35
N PRO A 103 -12.00 18.20 5.46
CA PRO A 103 -12.65 17.33 4.47
C PRO A 103 -12.68 17.93 3.05
N ASP A 104 -12.63 19.26 2.94
CA ASP A 104 -12.65 20.02 1.68
C ASP A 104 -11.25 20.40 1.18
N ASP A 105 -10.20 19.78 1.71
CA ASP A 105 -8.82 20.05 1.28
C ASP A 105 -8.64 19.74 -0.22
N ALA A 106 -7.95 20.63 -0.94
CA ALA A 106 -7.75 20.53 -2.38
C ALA A 106 -6.96 19.28 -2.80
N LEU A 107 -6.22 18.64 -1.87
CA LEU A 107 -5.54 17.38 -2.12
C LEU A 107 -6.49 16.17 -2.15
N PHE A 108 -7.69 16.31 -1.59
CA PHE A 108 -8.67 15.23 -1.55
C PHE A 108 -9.41 15.13 -2.87
N MET A 109 -9.53 13.88 -3.33
CA MET A 109 -10.37 13.52 -4.46
C MET A 109 -11.80 13.50 -3.98
N GLN A 110 -12.64 14.28 -4.65
CA GLN A 110 -14.02 14.45 -4.25
C GLN A 110 -14.86 13.21 -4.60
N ARG A 111 -16.00 13.08 -3.92
CA ARG A 111 -16.87 11.90 -4.05
C ARG A 111 -17.27 11.61 -5.48
N GLU A 112 -17.61 12.64 -6.26
CA GLU A 112 -18.02 12.48 -7.65
C GLU A 112 -16.88 11.97 -8.55
N GLN A 113 -15.63 12.32 -8.22
CA GLN A 113 -14.46 11.82 -8.93
C GLN A 113 -14.18 10.36 -8.58
N LEU A 114 -14.31 10.00 -7.30
CA LEU A 114 -14.20 8.61 -6.85
C LEU A 114 -15.27 7.73 -7.53
N ASP A 115 -16.53 8.19 -7.57
CA ASP A 115 -17.63 7.44 -8.18
C ASP A 115 -17.42 7.21 -9.69
N ARG A 116 -16.82 8.17 -10.40
CA ARG A 116 -16.42 7.95 -11.81
C ARG A 116 -15.35 6.88 -11.95
N LEU A 117 -14.33 6.88 -11.09
CA LEU A 117 -13.29 5.84 -11.09
C LEU A 117 -13.86 4.46 -10.72
N PHE A 118 -14.84 4.40 -9.82
CA PHE A 118 -15.54 3.14 -9.53
C PHE A 118 -16.31 2.63 -10.74
N ALA A 119 -17.04 3.50 -11.44
CA ALA A 119 -17.75 3.12 -12.66
C ALA A 119 -16.81 2.63 -13.77
N GLU A 120 -15.62 3.23 -13.88
CA GLU A 120 -14.61 2.87 -14.88
C GLU A 120 -13.88 1.55 -14.54
N HIS A 121 -13.42 1.40 -13.30
CA HIS A 121 -12.58 0.27 -12.91
C HIS A 121 -13.38 -0.96 -12.46
N TYR A 122 -14.64 -0.78 -12.08
CA TYR A 122 -15.50 -1.86 -11.60
C TYR A 122 -16.82 -1.86 -12.36
N PRO A 123 -16.81 -2.22 -13.66
CA PRO A 123 -18.00 -2.17 -14.50
C PRO A 123 -19.13 -3.03 -13.93
N SER A 124 -20.37 -2.63 -14.21
CA SER A 124 -21.56 -3.38 -13.78
C SER A 124 -21.69 -4.70 -14.53
N LEU A 125 -22.19 -5.71 -13.83
CA LEU A 125 -22.51 -7.00 -14.44
C LEU A 125 -23.77 -6.89 -15.30
N PRO A 126 -23.90 -7.72 -16.35
CA PRO A 126 -25.11 -7.77 -17.16
C PRO A 126 -26.34 -8.18 -16.33
N PRO A 127 -27.56 -7.79 -16.77
CA PRO A 127 -28.82 -8.26 -16.19
C PRO A 127 -28.89 -9.79 -16.16
N LEU A 128 -29.61 -10.33 -15.17
CA LEU A 128 -29.75 -11.79 -15.00
C LEU A 128 -30.50 -12.45 -16.17
N ASP A 129 -31.41 -11.73 -16.83
CA ASP A 129 -32.26 -12.26 -17.90
C ASP A 129 -31.50 -12.45 -19.23
N ASP A 130 -30.46 -11.63 -19.48
CA ASP A 130 -29.68 -11.67 -20.72
C ASP A 130 -28.76 -12.91 -20.80
N GLU A 131 -28.42 -13.52 -19.66
CA GLU A 131 -27.64 -14.78 -19.61
C GLU A 131 -28.45 -16.01 -20.05
N ALA A 132 -29.79 -15.97 -19.93
CA ALA A 132 -30.67 -17.04 -20.40
C ALA A 132 -30.85 -16.99 -21.94
N ALA A 133 -30.84 -15.79 -22.53
CA ALA A 133 -30.93 -15.60 -23.98
C ALA A 133 -29.65 -16.03 -24.73
N ALA A 134 -28.48 -15.92 -24.08
CA ALA A 134 -27.21 -16.40 -24.64
C ALA A 134 -27.06 -17.94 -24.69
N LYS A 135 -28.07 -18.69 -24.20
CA LYS A 135 -28.10 -20.17 -24.16
C LYS A 135 -28.99 -20.83 -25.22
N GLU A 136 -29.53 -20.11 -26.21
CA GLU A 136 -30.11 -20.79 -27.36
C GLU A 136 -28.99 -21.29 -28.30
N PRO A 137 -28.79 -22.61 -28.46
CA PRO A 137 -27.91 -23.10 -29.50
C PRO A 137 -28.57 -22.77 -30.84
N ALA A 138 -27.81 -22.17 -31.75
CA ALA A 138 -28.18 -22.04 -33.15
C ALA A 138 -28.33 -23.45 -33.75
N ALA A 139 -29.48 -24.07 -33.53
CA ALA A 139 -29.91 -25.25 -34.24
C ALA A 139 -30.43 -24.80 -35.61
N ASN A 140 -29.52 -24.67 -36.58
CA ASN A 140 -29.77 -24.96 -37.98
C ASN A 140 -28.49 -24.76 -38.82
N GLY A 141 -28.00 -25.84 -39.43
CA GLY A 141 -27.10 -25.76 -40.58
C GLY A 141 -25.90 -26.70 -40.50
N ALA A 142 -26.10 -27.98 -40.78
CA ALA A 142 -25.01 -28.86 -41.16
C ALA A 142 -24.59 -28.55 -42.60
N ALA A 143 -23.36 -28.05 -42.84
CA ALA A 143 -22.51 -28.37 -44.00
C ALA A 143 -21.18 -27.56 -43.98
N SER A 144 -20.10 -28.27 -44.35
CA SER A 144 -18.76 -27.80 -44.77
C SER A 144 -17.89 -27.02 -43.78
N GLY A 145 -17.00 -27.76 -43.10
CA GLY A 145 -15.80 -27.20 -42.50
C GLY A 145 -14.73 -26.94 -43.57
N GLU A 146 -14.37 -25.67 -43.72
CA GLU A 146 -13.11 -25.10 -44.25
C GLU A 146 -13.31 -23.59 -44.52
N ASP A 147 -14.55 -23.08 -44.59
CA ASP A 147 -14.86 -21.65 -44.82
C ASP A 147 -14.96 -20.82 -43.52
N GLU A 148 -15.27 -21.42 -42.36
CA GLU A 148 -15.40 -20.70 -41.08
C GLU A 148 -14.07 -20.10 -40.55
N ASP A 149 -12.92 -20.69 -40.91
CA ASP A 149 -11.59 -20.15 -40.54
C ASP A 149 -11.19 -18.96 -41.43
N LEU A 150 -11.71 -18.89 -42.65
CA LEU A 150 -11.47 -17.78 -43.58
C LEU A 150 -12.32 -16.57 -43.24
N ASP A 151 -13.59 -16.78 -42.88
CA ASP A 151 -14.47 -15.71 -42.43
C ASP A 151 -13.98 -15.09 -41.12
N LYS A 152 -13.47 -15.90 -40.18
CA LYS A 152 -12.89 -15.42 -38.92
C LYS A 152 -11.59 -14.63 -39.11
N LEU A 153 -10.73 -15.06 -40.04
CA LEU A 153 -9.52 -14.32 -40.41
C LEU A 153 -9.84 -13.05 -41.22
N LEU A 154 -10.93 -13.05 -41.99
CA LEU A 154 -11.40 -11.87 -42.73
C LEU A 154 -12.05 -10.84 -41.80
N ASP A 155 -12.74 -11.29 -40.75
CA ASP A 155 -13.29 -10.43 -39.70
C ASP A 155 -12.17 -9.82 -38.83
N GLU A 156 -11.16 -10.60 -38.43
CA GLU A 156 -9.97 -10.09 -37.73
C GLU A 156 -9.19 -9.07 -38.60
N ALA A 157 -9.06 -9.33 -39.90
CA ALA A 157 -8.42 -8.41 -40.83
C ALA A 157 -9.29 -7.16 -41.12
N ALA A 158 -10.61 -7.29 -41.09
CA ALA A 158 -11.53 -6.15 -41.24
C ALA A 158 -11.51 -5.25 -40.00
N GLU A 159 -11.40 -5.81 -38.79
CA GLU A 159 -11.26 -5.05 -37.55
C GLU A 159 -9.91 -4.30 -37.45
N GLU A 160 -8.84 -4.84 -38.06
CA GLU A 160 -7.53 -4.18 -38.11
C GLU A 160 -7.50 -2.99 -39.10
N VAL A 161 -8.42 -2.97 -40.09
CA VAL A 161 -8.49 -1.95 -41.15
C VAL A 161 -9.46 -0.81 -40.82
N VAL A 162 -10.44 -1.02 -39.93
CA VAL A 162 -11.34 0.05 -39.46
C VAL A 162 -10.64 0.88 -38.37
N GLY A 163 -10.06 2.00 -38.78
CA GLY A 163 -9.41 2.95 -37.88
C GLY A 163 -10.33 3.52 -36.77
N PRO A 164 -9.74 4.16 -35.74
CA PRO A 164 -10.39 4.50 -34.47
C PRO A 164 -11.57 5.49 -34.54
N ALA A 165 -11.91 6.01 -35.73
CA ALA A 165 -12.97 7.02 -35.89
C ALA A 165 -14.39 6.44 -35.99
N GLU A 166 -14.56 5.16 -36.35
CA GLU A 166 -15.90 4.55 -36.51
C GLU A 166 -16.36 3.73 -35.28
N LYS A 167 -15.46 3.38 -34.36
CA LYS A 167 -15.79 2.71 -33.08
C LYS A 167 -16.59 3.58 -32.09
N ALA A 168 -16.81 4.87 -32.40
CA ALA A 168 -17.50 5.81 -31.52
C ALA A 168 -19.03 5.87 -31.70
N ALA A 169 -19.61 5.22 -32.71
CA ALA A 169 -21.01 5.42 -33.07
C ALA A 169 -22.00 4.32 -32.63
N ALA A 170 -21.54 3.20 -32.08
CA ALA A 170 -22.42 2.15 -31.58
C ALA A 170 -21.88 1.56 -30.26
N GLY A 171 -22.60 1.81 -29.16
CA GLY A 171 -22.53 1.06 -27.89
C GLY A 171 -21.14 0.84 -27.28
N ALA A 172 -20.78 1.69 -26.31
CA ALA A 172 -19.72 1.53 -25.31
C ALA A 172 -18.79 0.31 -25.51
N ALA A 173 -17.72 0.49 -26.30
CA ALA A 173 -16.66 -0.50 -26.45
C ALA A 173 -15.97 -0.73 -25.09
N VAL A 174 -16.40 -1.78 -24.40
CA VAL A 174 -15.68 -2.37 -23.27
C VAL A 174 -14.35 -2.89 -23.83
N GLY A 175 -13.23 -2.35 -23.37
CA GLY A 175 -11.91 -2.83 -23.78
C GLY A 175 -11.74 -4.32 -23.44
N ASP A 176 -10.94 -5.03 -24.23
CA ASP A 176 -10.76 -6.49 -24.16
C ASP A 176 -10.55 -7.01 -22.72
N GLY A 177 -9.66 -6.36 -21.94
CA GLY A 177 -9.42 -6.72 -20.55
C GLY A 177 -10.60 -6.49 -19.58
N ALA A 178 -11.49 -5.52 -19.86
CA ALA A 178 -12.69 -5.33 -19.05
C ALA A 178 -13.75 -6.40 -19.35
N ARG A 179 -13.77 -6.94 -20.57
CA ARG A 179 -14.63 -8.07 -20.93
C ARG A 179 -14.16 -9.36 -20.24
N GLU A 180 -12.86 -9.65 -20.29
CA GLU A 180 -12.28 -10.81 -19.58
C GLU A 180 -12.56 -10.77 -18.07
N PHE A 181 -12.43 -9.59 -17.45
CA PHE A 181 -12.75 -9.39 -16.04
C PHE A 181 -14.22 -9.72 -15.73
N LEU A 182 -15.15 -9.21 -16.55
CA LEU A 182 -16.58 -9.47 -16.39
C LEU A 182 -16.92 -10.95 -16.58
N GLU A 183 -16.36 -11.61 -17.59
CA GLU A 183 -16.55 -13.04 -17.84
C GLU A 183 -16.05 -13.89 -16.67
N ALA A 184 -14.87 -13.58 -16.12
CA ALA A 184 -14.32 -14.26 -14.95
C ALA A 184 -15.16 -14.03 -13.68
N GLU A 185 -15.63 -12.81 -13.45
CA GLU A 185 -16.51 -12.49 -12.31
C GLU A 185 -17.85 -13.24 -12.43
N LEU A 186 -18.46 -13.29 -13.62
CA LEU A 186 -19.70 -14.03 -13.86
C LEU A 186 -19.53 -15.54 -13.63
N GLU A 187 -18.45 -16.13 -14.11
CA GLU A 187 -18.17 -17.55 -13.89
C GLU A 187 -17.96 -17.86 -12.40
N ASN A 188 -17.31 -16.97 -11.65
CA ASN A 188 -17.21 -17.10 -10.19
C ASN A 188 -18.58 -17.07 -9.50
N TYR A 189 -19.48 -16.16 -9.90
CA TYR A 189 -20.84 -16.15 -9.34
C TYR A 189 -21.63 -17.42 -9.68
N ARG A 190 -21.49 -17.94 -10.90
CA ARG A 190 -22.17 -19.16 -11.34
C ARG A 190 -21.66 -20.38 -10.58
N SER A 191 -20.35 -20.59 -10.58
CA SER A 191 -19.71 -21.73 -9.91
C SER A 191 -19.99 -21.75 -8.40
N GLU A 192 -19.88 -20.61 -7.71
CA GLU A 192 -20.19 -20.54 -6.27
C GLU A 192 -21.68 -20.86 -6.00
N ALA A 193 -22.60 -20.35 -6.81
CA ALA A 193 -24.03 -20.64 -6.65
C ALA A 193 -24.35 -22.13 -6.88
N GLU A 194 -23.71 -22.75 -7.87
CA GLU A 194 -23.85 -24.18 -8.15
C GLU A 194 -23.29 -25.05 -7.01
N GLU A 195 -22.13 -24.70 -6.46
CA GLU A 195 -21.55 -25.39 -5.30
C GLU A 195 -22.44 -25.30 -4.06
N ILE A 196 -22.99 -24.12 -3.77
CA ILE A 196 -23.91 -23.93 -2.64
C ILE A 196 -25.17 -24.77 -2.84
N ARG A 197 -25.78 -24.75 -4.03
CA ARG A 197 -26.98 -25.55 -4.35
C ARG A 197 -26.71 -27.05 -4.26
N LYS A 198 -25.56 -27.50 -4.76
CA LYS A 198 -25.14 -28.91 -4.66
C LYS A 198 -25.04 -29.33 -3.18
N LYS A 199 -24.35 -28.55 -2.36
CA LYS A 199 -24.24 -28.83 -0.90
C LYS A 199 -25.61 -28.79 -0.21
N LEU A 200 -26.49 -27.88 -0.60
CA LEU A 200 -27.84 -27.78 -0.05
C LEU A 200 -28.66 -29.04 -0.35
N LEU A 201 -28.56 -29.58 -1.58
CA LEU A 201 -29.18 -30.86 -1.95
C LEU A 201 -28.61 -32.03 -1.15
N GLU A 202 -27.29 -32.09 -0.97
CA GLU A 202 -26.62 -33.10 -0.16
C GLU A 202 -27.10 -33.05 1.31
N VAL A 203 -27.16 -31.87 1.91
CA VAL A 203 -27.63 -31.67 3.29
C VAL A 203 -29.11 -31.99 3.44
N THR A 204 -29.95 -31.62 2.46
CA THR A 204 -31.38 -31.95 2.45
C THR A 204 -31.60 -33.46 2.38
N THR A 205 -30.84 -34.17 1.54
CA THR A 205 -30.89 -35.63 1.45
C THR A 205 -30.43 -36.30 2.76
N LYS A 206 -29.39 -35.74 3.41
CA LYS A 206 -28.96 -36.20 4.74
C LYS A 206 -30.04 -35.99 5.79
N LEU A 207 -30.74 -34.86 5.75
CA LEU A 207 -31.85 -34.55 6.66
C LEU A 207 -32.99 -35.56 6.52
N GLU A 208 -33.34 -35.95 5.29
CA GLU A 208 -34.37 -36.96 5.01
C GLU A 208 -34.00 -38.38 5.47
N THR A 209 -32.70 -38.67 5.57
CA THR A 209 -32.16 -39.99 5.92
C THR A 209 -31.61 -40.08 7.35
N ALA A 210 -31.60 -38.96 8.09
CA ALA A 210 -31.06 -38.88 9.44
C ALA A 210 -31.90 -39.72 10.42
N ALA A 211 -31.23 -40.54 11.22
CA ALA A 211 -31.87 -41.48 12.14
C ALA A 211 -31.88 -41.00 13.61
N ASP A 212 -31.04 -40.04 13.97
CA ASP A 212 -30.96 -39.48 15.33
C ASP A 212 -31.23 -37.97 15.36
N ALA A 213 -31.65 -37.48 16.53
CA ALA A 213 -32.10 -36.10 16.71
C ALA A 213 -30.97 -35.07 16.63
N ASP A 214 -29.72 -35.47 16.88
CA ASP A 214 -28.58 -34.57 16.88
C ASP A 214 -28.07 -34.34 15.45
N ALA A 215 -28.03 -35.39 14.61
CA ALA A 215 -27.75 -35.26 13.18
C ALA A 215 -28.82 -34.44 12.44
N VAL A 216 -30.10 -34.57 12.84
CA VAL A 216 -31.19 -33.72 12.31
C VAL A 216 -30.92 -32.25 12.62
N LYS A 217 -30.61 -31.90 13.88
CA LYS A 217 -30.31 -30.51 14.26
C LYS A 217 -29.09 -29.94 13.56
N GLU A 218 -28.02 -30.73 13.44
CA GLU A 218 -26.81 -30.30 12.73
C GLU A 218 -27.09 -30.06 11.24
N ALA A 219 -27.82 -30.97 10.58
CA ALA A 219 -28.23 -30.82 9.19
C ALA A 219 -29.18 -29.63 8.99
N GLU A 220 -30.12 -29.37 9.90
CA GLU A 220 -30.97 -28.18 9.88
C GLU A 220 -30.16 -26.89 10.00
N SER A 221 -29.18 -26.85 10.91
CA SER A 221 -28.28 -25.71 11.07
C SER A 221 -27.44 -25.48 9.81
N GLN A 222 -26.86 -26.53 9.23
CA GLN A 222 -26.08 -26.46 8.00
C GLN A 222 -26.93 -26.00 6.81
N LYS A 223 -28.17 -26.50 6.73
CA LYS A 223 -29.14 -26.06 5.71
C LYS A 223 -29.44 -24.57 5.84
N GLY A 224 -29.71 -24.08 7.05
CA GLY A 224 -29.96 -22.65 7.30
C GLY A 224 -28.78 -21.76 6.90
N VAL A 225 -27.54 -22.19 7.19
CA VAL A 225 -26.32 -21.50 6.74
C VAL A 225 -26.26 -21.43 5.21
N LEU A 226 -26.46 -22.56 4.51
CA LEU A 226 -26.38 -22.61 3.05
C LEU A 226 -27.49 -21.81 2.36
N GLU A 227 -28.71 -21.84 2.88
CA GLU A 227 -29.84 -21.04 2.37
C GLU A 227 -29.54 -19.55 2.49
N GLU A 228 -29.03 -19.12 3.63
CA GLU A 228 -28.70 -17.72 3.87
C GLU A 228 -27.48 -17.26 3.05
N MET A 229 -26.46 -18.11 2.89
CA MET A 229 -25.36 -17.85 1.95
C MET A 229 -25.86 -17.66 0.52
N LEU A 230 -26.76 -18.54 0.05
CA LEU A 230 -27.32 -18.43 -1.29
C LEU A 230 -28.16 -17.16 -1.46
N ARG A 231 -28.94 -16.77 -0.43
CA ARG A 231 -29.70 -15.53 -0.42
C ARG A 231 -28.80 -14.31 -0.57
N LEU A 232 -27.73 -14.23 0.23
CA LEU A 232 -26.75 -13.14 0.15
C LEU A 232 -26.01 -13.14 -1.17
N HIS A 233 -25.60 -14.30 -1.66
CA HIS A 233 -24.93 -14.44 -2.96
C HIS A 233 -25.77 -13.85 -4.10
N ASN A 234 -27.05 -14.21 -4.17
CA ASN A 234 -27.97 -13.66 -5.17
C ASN A 234 -28.18 -12.15 -4.99
N THR A 235 -28.28 -11.67 -3.74
CA THR A 235 -28.42 -10.24 -3.44
C THR A 235 -27.19 -9.45 -3.91
N ILE A 236 -25.99 -9.99 -3.69
CA ILE A 236 -24.73 -9.38 -4.16
C ILE A 236 -24.72 -9.33 -5.70
N ARG A 237 -25.04 -10.44 -6.38
CA ARG A 237 -25.10 -10.52 -7.84
C ARG A 237 -26.10 -9.53 -8.44
N GLU A 238 -27.26 -9.37 -7.82
CA GLU A 238 -28.27 -8.39 -8.21
C GLU A 238 -27.75 -6.96 -8.05
N LYS A 239 -27.14 -6.63 -6.91
CA LYS A 239 -26.56 -5.30 -6.67
C LYS A 239 -25.45 -4.95 -7.66
N ARG A 240 -24.66 -5.93 -8.09
CA ARG A 240 -23.61 -5.76 -9.10
C ARG A 240 -24.13 -5.41 -10.50
N THR A 241 -25.42 -5.52 -10.77
CA THR A 241 -26.04 -5.03 -12.03
C THR A 241 -26.14 -3.51 -12.09
N ARG A 242 -26.07 -2.83 -10.93
CA ARG A 242 -26.18 -1.37 -10.85
C ARG A 242 -24.84 -0.70 -11.16
N PRO A 243 -24.84 0.56 -11.64
CA PRO A 243 -23.61 1.34 -11.82
C PRO A 243 -22.78 1.41 -10.54
N SER A 244 -21.49 1.09 -10.65
CA SER A 244 -20.59 1.13 -9.51
C SER A 244 -20.33 2.56 -9.03
N SER A 245 -20.35 2.71 -7.71
CA SER A 245 -20.00 3.91 -6.96
C SER A 245 -19.39 3.47 -5.63
N LEU A 246 -18.79 4.39 -4.87
CA LEU A 246 -18.18 4.08 -3.59
C LEU A 246 -19.19 3.47 -2.60
N GLU A 247 -20.41 4.00 -2.52
CA GLU A 247 -21.46 3.47 -1.63
C GLU A 247 -21.87 2.05 -2.03
N HIS A 248 -22.12 1.82 -3.33
CA HIS A 248 -22.49 0.49 -3.82
C HIS A 248 -21.34 -0.51 -3.64
N PHE A 249 -20.10 -0.09 -3.85
CA PHE A 249 -18.91 -0.93 -3.62
C PHE A 249 -18.78 -1.32 -2.15
N LEU A 250 -18.96 -0.38 -1.22
CA LEU A 250 -18.91 -0.65 0.21
C LEU A 250 -20.05 -1.57 0.65
N GLU A 251 -21.27 -1.37 0.14
CA GLU A 251 -22.41 -2.24 0.43
C GLU A 251 -22.14 -3.68 -0.03
N VAL A 252 -21.66 -3.86 -1.26
CA VAL A 252 -21.28 -5.18 -1.79
C VAL A 252 -20.17 -5.82 -0.95
N THR A 253 -19.15 -5.05 -0.56
CA THR A 253 -18.05 -5.53 0.28
C THR A 253 -18.55 -5.98 1.66
N GLN A 254 -19.47 -5.21 2.28
CA GLN A 254 -20.09 -5.58 3.56
C GLN A 254 -20.91 -6.87 3.45
N LEU A 255 -21.69 -7.03 2.38
CA LEU A 255 -22.47 -8.23 2.13
C LEU A 255 -21.59 -9.46 1.88
N ASP A 256 -20.47 -9.31 1.16
CA ASP A 256 -19.53 -10.42 0.95
C ASP A 256 -18.86 -10.85 2.27
N ILE A 257 -18.44 -9.90 3.11
CA ILE A 257 -17.93 -10.19 4.45
C ILE A 257 -19.01 -10.88 5.30
N LEU A 258 -20.28 -10.44 5.22
CA LEU A 258 -21.40 -11.05 5.94
C LEU A 258 -21.66 -12.48 5.46
N LYS A 259 -21.62 -12.73 4.14
CA LYS A 259 -21.70 -14.08 3.55
C LYS A 259 -20.60 -14.98 4.12
N GLY A 260 -19.38 -14.45 4.24
CA GLY A 260 -18.28 -15.13 4.92
C GLY A 260 -18.57 -15.44 6.39
N ARG A 261 -19.16 -14.48 7.14
CA ARG A 261 -19.53 -14.67 8.56
C ARG A 261 -20.57 -15.78 8.74
N ILE A 262 -21.59 -15.82 7.88
CA ILE A 262 -22.58 -16.89 7.89
C ILE A 262 -21.94 -18.25 7.64
N ASN A 263 -20.97 -18.34 6.72
CA ASN A 263 -20.24 -19.59 6.45
C ASN A 263 -19.51 -20.15 7.69
N ILE A 264 -19.17 -19.33 8.68
CA ILE A 264 -18.58 -19.77 9.96
C ILE A 264 -19.62 -19.88 11.10
N GLY A 265 -20.91 -19.86 10.77
CA GLY A 265 -22.02 -19.95 11.73
C GLY A 265 -22.37 -18.66 12.48
N ALA A 266 -21.76 -17.52 12.13
CA ALA A 266 -22.11 -16.22 12.70
C ALA A 266 -23.30 -15.60 11.94
N MET A 267 -24.51 -16.07 12.26
CA MET A 267 -25.76 -15.74 11.56
C MET A 267 -26.30 -14.33 11.86
N THR A 268 -25.78 -13.64 12.87
CA THR A 268 -26.22 -12.29 13.23
C THR A 268 -25.60 -11.26 12.30
N GLU A 269 -26.38 -10.26 11.87
CA GLU A 269 -25.89 -9.15 11.03
C GLU A 269 -24.73 -8.41 11.70
N GLU A 270 -24.80 -8.26 13.03
CA GLU A 270 -23.80 -7.60 13.84
C GLU A 270 -22.92 -8.57 14.63
N GLU A 271 -21.72 -8.10 14.97
CA GLU A 271 -20.84 -8.76 15.94
C GLU A 271 -21.13 -8.19 17.33
N SER A 272 -21.35 -9.05 18.31
CA SER A 272 -21.60 -8.65 19.70
C SER A 272 -20.82 -9.53 20.65
N GLU A 273 -20.46 -8.96 21.80
CA GLU A 273 -19.80 -9.65 22.91
C GLU A 273 -20.45 -9.13 24.20
N ALA A 274 -20.94 -10.03 25.04
CA ALA A 274 -21.63 -9.66 26.28
C ALA A 274 -20.62 -9.58 27.43
N PHE A 275 -20.79 -8.62 28.34
CA PHE A 275 -20.05 -8.61 29.59
C PHE A 275 -20.46 -9.84 30.43
N ALA A 276 -19.49 -10.58 30.95
CA ALA A 276 -19.72 -11.71 31.85
C ALA A 276 -19.95 -11.24 33.29
N SER A 277 -19.48 -10.04 33.66
CA SER A 277 -19.67 -9.46 34.99
C SER A 277 -19.81 -7.93 34.96
N ASP A 278 -20.34 -7.37 36.05
CA ASP A 278 -20.38 -5.91 36.23
C ASP A 278 -18.97 -5.31 36.37
N GLU A 279 -18.00 -6.09 36.90
CA GLU A 279 -16.61 -5.67 37.01
C GLU A 279 -15.99 -5.42 35.63
N GLU A 280 -16.25 -6.29 34.65
CA GLU A 280 -15.78 -6.11 33.27
C GLU A 280 -16.36 -4.85 32.62
N ARG A 281 -17.59 -4.48 32.97
CA ARG A 281 -18.28 -3.32 32.43
C ARG A 281 -17.69 -1.99 32.95
N GLU A 282 -17.06 -2.02 34.12
CA GLU A 282 -16.42 -0.84 34.72
C GLU A 282 -15.01 -0.58 34.17
N LEU A 283 -14.41 -1.54 33.46
CA LEU A 283 -13.07 -1.42 32.92
C LEU A 283 -13.00 -0.42 31.74
N SER A 284 -11.88 0.29 31.65
CA SER A 284 -11.59 1.13 30.49
C SER A 284 -11.16 0.30 29.28
N ALA A 285 -11.22 0.91 28.09
CA ALA A 285 -10.78 0.30 26.85
C ALA A 285 -9.32 -0.20 26.90
N GLU A 286 -8.43 0.57 27.51
CA GLU A 286 -7.00 0.24 27.67
C GLU A 286 -6.82 -0.91 28.66
N GLN A 287 -7.59 -0.94 29.75
CA GLN A 287 -7.55 -2.03 30.73
C GLN A 287 -8.03 -3.35 30.10
N LEU A 288 -9.13 -3.32 29.36
CA LEU A 288 -9.64 -4.48 28.61
C LEU A 288 -8.61 -4.97 27.58
N MET A 289 -7.94 -4.05 26.86
CA MET A 289 -6.87 -4.42 25.94
C MET A 289 -5.70 -5.11 26.66
N VAL A 290 -5.22 -4.53 27.77
CA VAL A 290 -4.11 -5.09 28.55
C VAL A 290 -4.45 -6.49 29.08
N MET A 291 -5.68 -6.69 29.59
CA MET A 291 -6.14 -8.02 30.00
C MET A 291 -6.17 -8.99 28.83
N GLY A 292 -6.70 -8.57 27.68
CA GLY A 292 -6.72 -9.39 26.47
C GLY A 292 -5.33 -9.81 26.00
N LEU A 293 -4.36 -8.89 26.05
CA LEU A 293 -2.95 -9.19 25.72
C LEU A 293 -2.31 -10.12 26.74
N GLY A 294 -2.59 -9.95 28.04
CA GLY A 294 -2.10 -10.85 29.09
C GLY A 294 -2.59 -12.29 28.91
N HIS A 295 -3.87 -12.47 28.57
CA HIS A 295 -4.40 -13.80 28.22
C HIS A 295 -3.78 -14.37 26.94
N LEU A 296 -3.47 -13.51 25.96
CA LEU A 296 -2.81 -13.95 24.73
C LEU A 296 -1.38 -14.47 25.01
N GLU A 297 -0.63 -13.80 25.90
CA GLU A 297 0.69 -14.25 26.35
C GLU A 297 0.62 -15.59 27.09
N GLN A 298 -0.46 -15.83 27.84
CA GLN A 298 -0.75 -17.08 28.54
C GLN A 298 -1.33 -18.17 27.62
N GLN A 299 -1.48 -17.90 26.32
CA GLN A 299 -2.09 -18.80 25.32
C GLN A 299 -3.57 -19.10 25.56
N GLU A 300 -4.26 -18.27 26.34
CA GLU A 300 -5.70 -18.37 26.61
C GLU A 300 -6.50 -17.60 25.56
N ILE A 301 -6.53 -18.14 24.33
CA ILE A 301 -7.05 -17.43 23.14
C ILE A 301 -8.50 -16.98 23.31
N GLN A 302 -9.37 -17.80 23.92
CA GLN A 302 -10.79 -17.43 24.07
C GLN A 302 -10.97 -16.24 25.01
N ALA A 303 -10.28 -16.22 26.15
CA ALA A 303 -10.30 -15.10 27.07
C ALA A 303 -9.68 -13.84 26.42
N ALA A 304 -8.57 -14.00 25.71
CA ALA A 304 -7.95 -12.91 24.96
C ALA A 304 -8.92 -12.29 23.96
N LEU A 305 -9.58 -13.12 23.14
CA LEU A 305 -10.57 -12.65 22.16
C LEU A 305 -11.76 -11.95 22.82
N HIS A 306 -12.25 -12.47 23.94
CA HIS A 306 -13.36 -11.88 24.68
C HIS A 306 -13.04 -10.45 25.14
N PHE A 307 -11.94 -10.24 25.88
CA PHE A 307 -11.57 -8.91 26.37
C PHE A 307 -11.23 -7.93 25.24
N LEU A 308 -10.54 -8.38 24.20
CA LEU A 308 -10.25 -7.55 23.04
C LEU A 308 -11.53 -7.14 22.30
N ARG A 309 -12.53 -8.04 22.19
CA ARG A 309 -13.83 -7.74 21.60
C ARG A 309 -14.63 -6.77 22.46
N LEU A 310 -14.62 -6.91 23.79
CA LEU A 310 -15.27 -5.93 24.67
C LEU A 310 -14.71 -4.52 24.42
N ALA A 311 -13.39 -4.38 24.36
CA ALA A 311 -12.73 -3.12 24.05
C ALA A 311 -13.11 -2.59 22.64
N ALA A 312 -13.09 -3.45 21.63
CA ALA A 312 -13.37 -3.04 20.26
C ALA A 312 -14.84 -2.72 19.99
N ILE A 313 -15.78 -3.48 20.56
CA ILE A 313 -17.22 -3.37 20.27
C ILE A 313 -17.88 -2.31 21.15
N HIS A 314 -17.56 -2.26 22.44
CA HIS A 314 -18.23 -1.32 23.37
C HIS A 314 -17.52 0.03 23.48
N HIS A 315 -16.21 0.09 23.21
CA HIS A 315 -15.43 1.33 23.34
C HIS A 315 -14.80 1.81 22.02
N ASP A 316 -15.08 1.14 20.89
CA ASP A 316 -14.48 1.44 19.58
C ASP A 316 -12.93 1.52 19.61
N HIS A 317 -12.31 0.76 20.51
CA HIS A 317 -10.88 0.88 20.78
C HIS A 317 -10.03 0.44 19.59
N GLU A 318 -9.33 1.40 18.98
CA GLU A 318 -8.69 1.23 17.67
C GLU A 318 -7.63 0.12 17.69
N GLN A 319 -6.76 0.11 18.70
CA GLN A 319 -5.68 -0.88 18.79
C GLN A 319 -6.24 -2.29 18.97
N SER A 320 -7.28 -2.46 19.79
CA SER A 320 -7.96 -3.75 19.95
C SER A 320 -8.60 -4.23 18.65
N THR A 321 -9.19 -3.32 17.86
CA THR A 321 -9.71 -3.65 16.52
C THR A 321 -8.60 -4.13 15.58
N ILE A 322 -7.44 -3.47 15.56
CA ILE A 322 -6.30 -3.88 14.71
C ILE A 322 -5.74 -5.24 15.15
N ILE A 323 -5.61 -5.48 16.46
CA ILE A 323 -5.13 -6.76 17.00
C ILE A 323 -6.12 -7.87 16.65
N LEU A 324 -7.42 -7.69 16.88
CA LEU A 324 -8.46 -8.66 16.50
C LEU A 324 -8.44 -8.94 15.00
N TYR A 325 -8.31 -7.91 14.16
CA TYR A 325 -8.16 -8.08 12.73
C TYR A 325 -6.97 -8.98 12.39
N SER A 326 -5.82 -8.78 13.03
CA SER A 326 -4.61 -9.60 12.81
C SER A 326 -4.84 -11.05 13.22
N ILE A 327 -5.38 -11.29 14.42
CA ILE A 327 -5.68 -12.64 14.93
C ILE A 327 -6.67 -13.34 14.00
N TYR A 328 -7.78 -12.72 13.65
CA TYR A 328 -8.78 -13.34 12.78
C TYR A 328 -8.27 -13.57 11.36
N THR A 329 -7.43 -12.70 10.83
CA THR A 329 -6.82 -12.91 9.51
C THR A 329 -5.92 -14.14 9.54
N GLN A 330 -5.12 -14.34 10.59
CA GLN A 330 -4.32 -15.56 10.76
C GLN A 330 -5.19 -16.83 10.88
N LEU A 331 -6.37 -16.71 11.49
CA LEU A 331 -7.35 -17.79 11.58
C LEU A 331 -8.20 -17.96 10.30
N GLY A 332 -8.02 -17.11 9.29
CA GLY A 332 -8.85 -17.09 8.08
C GLY A 332 -10.33 -16.74 8.33
N SER A 333 -10.62 -16.06 9.44
CA SER A 333 -11.98 -15.70 9.87
C SER A 333 -12.41 -14.32 9.35
N PRO A 334 -13.65 -14.18 8.82
CA PRO A 334 -14.19 -12.91 8.34
C PRO A 334 -14.60 -11.93 9.45
N ARG A 335 -14.54 -12.35 10.73
CA ARG A 335 -14.82 -11.46 11.88
C ARG A 335 -13.85 -10.27 11.94
N GLY A 336 -12.58 -10.49 11.61
CA GLY A 336 -11.56 -9.43 11.57
C GLY A 336 -11.89 -8.35 10.54
N PRO A 337 -12.02 -8.69 9.25
CA PRO A 337 -12.45 -7.77 8.20
C PRO A 337 -13.74 -7.01 8.54
N PHE A 338 -14.72 -7.70 9.13
CA PHE A 338 -15.97 -7.09 9.58
C PHE A 338 -15.74 -5.99 10.62
N LEU A 339 -15.07 -6.31 11.73
CA LEU A 339 -14.79 -5.35 12.80
C LEU A 339 -13.96 -4.17 12.29
N LEU A 340 -12.95 -4.44 11.45
CA LEU A 340 -12.09 -3.41 10.90
C LEU A 340 -12.85 -2.44 10.00
N LEU A 341 -13.66 -2.97 9.06
CA LEU A 341 -14.44 -2.15 8.14
C LEU A 341 -15.49 -1.33 8.89
N LYS A 342 -16.20 -1.95 9.85
CA LYS A 342 -17.17 -1.26 10.71
C LYS A 342 -16.52 -0.09 11.46
N ARG A 343 -15.34 -0.30 12.06
CA ARG A 343 -14.62 0.75 12.77
C ARG A 343 -14.18 1.88 11.83
N ALA A 344 -13.71 1.56 10.62
CA ALA A 344 -13.23 2.54 9.66
C ALA A 344 -14.35 3.44 9.10
N LEU A 345 -15.56 2.89 8.94
CA LEU A 345 -16.75 3.59 8.42
C LEU A 345 -17.49 4.43 9.46
N LYS A 346 -17.06 4.44 10.73
CA LYS A 346 -17.68 5.26 11.78
C LYS A 346 -17.23 6.73 11.67
N ASP A 347 -18.06 7.54 11.01
CA ASP A 347 -17.76 8.96 10.70
C ASP A 347 -17.68 9.86 11.94
N ASP A 348 -18.49 9.61 12.97
CA ASP A 348 -18.52 10.40 14.21
C ASP A 348 -17.21 10.33 15.01
N SER A 349 -16.44 9.26 14.81
CA SER A 349 -15.18 8.98 15.52
C SER A 349 -14.16 8.43 14.55
N LEU A 350 -13.66 9.28 13.64
CA LEU A 350 -12.75 8.89 12.56
C LEU A 350 -11.45 8.26 13.11
N SER A 351 -11.22 6.97 12.82
CA SER A 351 -9.98 6.27 13.21
C SER A 351 -8.92 6.38 12.12
N ALA A 352 -7.78 6.98 12.44
CA ALA A 352 -6.62 7.01 11.56
C ALA A 352 -6.10 5.60 11.24
N SER A 353 -5.97 4.74 12.25
CA SER A 353 -5.39 3.40 12.13
C SER A 353 -6.28 2.43 11.39
N ALA A 354 -7.60 2.41 11.67
CA ALA A 354 -8.53 1.51 10.98
C ALA A 354 -8.66 1.88 9.49
N ASN A 355 -8.76 3.18 9.18
CA ASN A 355 -8.81 3.66 7.80
C ASN A 355 -7.49 3.37 7.06
N LEU A 356 -6.34 3.60 7.71
CA LEU A 356 -5.04 3.24 7.13
C LEU A 356 -4.99 1.74 6.81
N LYS A 357 -5.42 0.90 7.75
CA LYS A 357 -5.36 -0.56 7.59
C LYS A 357 -6.27 -1.06 6.48
N ILE A 358 -7.49 -0.54 6.35
CA ILE A 358 -8.38 -0.87 5.23
C ILE A 358 -7.78 -0.40 3.90
N GLY A 359 -7.20 0.81 3.86
CA GLY A 359 -6.49 1.32 2.69
C GLY A 359 -5.36 0.38 2.24
N GLU A 360 -4.57 -0.15 3.19
CA GLU A 360 -3.55 -1.16 2.89
C GLU A 360 -4.14 -2.44 2.31
N GLN A 361 -5.25 -2.94 2.88
CA GLN A 361 -5.89 -4.17 2.38
C GLN A 361 -6.43 -4.01 0.96
N LEU A 362 -6.97 -2.83 0.64
CA LEU A 362 -7.44 -2.47 -0.70
C LEU A 362 -6.30 -2.07 -1.65
N ASP A 363 -5.08 -1.80 -1.15
CA ASP A 363 -3.89 -1.57 -1.98
C ASP A 363 -3.21 -2.91 -2.33
N THR A 364 -3.13 -3.83 -1.38
CA THR A 364 -2.46 -5.14 -1.57
C THR A 364 -3.38 -6.24 -2.09
N GLY A 365 -4.70 -6.13 -1.90
CA GLY A 365 -5.68 -7.13 -2.30
C GLY A 365 -5.74 -8.30 -1.31
N ALA A 366 -6.55 -8.17 -0.26
CA ALA A 366 -6.80 -9.23 0.71
C ALA A 366 -8.12 -9.96 0.43
N ARG A 367 -8.34 -11.13 1.06
CA ARG A 367 -9.48 -12.04 0.78
C ARG A 367 -10.85 -11.37 0.67
N HIS A 368 -11.12 -10.33 1.46
CA HIS A 368 -12.39 -9.59 1.49
C HIS A 368 -12.27 -8.14 1.02
N PHE A 369 -11.10 -7.76 0.50
CA PHE A 369 -10.80 -6.39 0.10
C PHE A 369 -10.22 -6.42 -1.31
N LEU A 370 -11.10 -6.31 -2.30
CA LEU A 370 -10.72 -6.27 -3.71
C LEU A 370 -9.78 -5.06 -3.96
N PRO A 371 -8.59 -5.27 -4.57
CA PRO A 371 -7.66 -4.18 -4.73
C PRO A 371 -8.16 -3.18 -5.76
N MET A 372 -8.54 -1.99 -5.30
CA MET A 372 -9.19 -0.97 -6.11
C MET A 372 -8.62 0.41 -5.78
N PHE A 373 -8.01 1.06 -6.76
CA PHE A 373 -7.42 2.40 -6.59
C PHE A 373 -8.37 3.40 -5.89
N PRO A 374 -9.63 3.62 -6.37
CA PRO A 374 -10.51 4.59 -5.71
C PRO A 374 -10.91 4.16 -4.29
N ALA A 375 -10.98 2.87 -4.00
CA ALA A 375 -11.30 2.37 -2.65
C ALA A 375 -10.12 2.58 -1.69
N ALA A 376 -8.90 2.20 -2.10
CA ALA A 376 -7.70 2.43 -1.30
C ALA A 376 -7.48 3.93 -1.05
N LEU A 377 -7.64 4.76 -2.10
CA LEU A 377 -7.52 6.21 -1.99
C LEU A 377 -8.53 6.81 -1.00
N TYR A 378 -9.80 6.37 -1.05
CA TYR A 378 -10.84 6.83 -0.13
C TYR A 378 -10.47 6.60 1.34
N PHE A 379 -10.07 5.37 1.68
CA PHE A 379 -9.70 5.04 3.06
C PHE A 379 -8.39 5.71 3.49
N TYR A 380 -7.39 5.81 2.62
CA TYR A 380 -6.20 6.59 2.95
C TYR A 380 -6.51 8.09 3.14
N GLN A 381 -7.42 8.68 2.35
CA GLN A 381 -7.83 10.08 2.55
C GLN A 381 -8.50 10.30 3.89
N ARG A 382 -9.36 9.37 4.32
CA ARG A 382 -9.95 9.36 5.65
C ARG A 382 -8.89 9.26 6.76
N ALA A 383 -7.91 8.38 6.60
CA ALA A 383 -6.80 8.29 7.56
C ALA A 383 -5.93 9.58 7.59
N ALA A 384 -5.65 10.16 6.43
CA ALA A 384 -4.92 11.42 6.31
C ALA A 384 -5.71 12.61 6.88
N GLN A 385 -7.03 12.61 6.73
CA GLN A 385 -7.95 13.56 7.36
C GLN A 385 -7.82 13.50 8.88
N ALA A 386 -7.69 12.31 9.46
CA ALA A 386 -7.39 12.10 10.88
C ALA A 386 -5.91 12.38 11.25
N GLY A 387 -5.09 12.92 10.35
CA GLY A 387 -3.70 13.30 10.62
C GLY A 387 -2.65 12.23 10.34
N SER A 388 -3.02 11.07 9.78
CA SER A 388 -2.07 9.98 9.52
C SER A 388 -1.07 10.32 8.41
N VAL A 389 0.19 10.55 8.78
CA VAL A 389 1.28 10.75 7.82
C VAL A 389 1.62 9.49 7.02
N HIS A 390 1.38 8.30 7.58
CA HIS A 390 1.54 7.05 6.85
C HIS A 390 0.55 6.95 5.69
N ALA A 391 -0.69 7.38 5.91
CA ALA A 391 -1.68 7.44 4.84
C ALA A 391 -1.30 8.46 3.77
N MET A 392 -0.76 9.62 4.15
CA MET A 392 -0.24 10.60 3.19
C MET A 392 0.88 10.02 2.31
N LEU A 393 1.80 9.25 2.91
CA LEU A 393 2.85 8.54 2.18
C LEU A 393 2.28 7.47 1.25
N ALA A 394 1.27 6.72 1.70
CA ALA A 394 0.61 5.69 0.90
C ALA A 394 -0.14 6.31 -0.31
N ILE A 395 -0.85 7.43 -0.12
CA ILE A 395 -1.49 8.16 -1.23
C ILE A 395 -0.45 8.69 -2.22
N ALA A 396 0.67 9.21 -1.72
CA ALA A 396 1.76 9.63 -2.58
C ALA A 396 2.22 8.45 -3.46
N GLN A 397 2.44 7.28 -2.87
CA GLN A 397 2.83 6.07 -3.62
C GLN A 397 1.75 5.57 -4.59
N LEU A 398 0.46 5.68 -4.24
CA LEU A 398 -0.64 5.39 -5.18
C LEU A 398 -0.55 6.29 -6.42
N TYR A 399 -0.37 7.60 -6.25
CA TYR A 399 -0.23 8.52 -7.39
C TYR A 399 1.08 8.37 -8.15
N LEU A 400 2.14 7.92 -7.51
CA LEU A 400 3.40 7.64 -8.20
C LEU A 400 3.28 6.42 -9.12
N ARG A 401 2.60 5.36 -8.63
CA ARG A 401 2.38 4.12 -9.38
C ARG A 401 1.31 4.30 -10.45
N GLY A 402 0.22 4.99 -10.09
CA GLY A 402 -1.02 5.10 -10.87
C GLY A 402 -1.98 3.94 -10.62
N CYS A 403 -1.68 3.06 -9.66
CA CYS A 403 -2.45 1.86 -9.36
C CYS A 403 -2.19 1.40 -7.93
N THR A 404 -2.97 0.40 -7.51
CA THR A 404 -2.73 -0.42 -6.31
C THR A 404 -1.55 -1.37 -6.54
N SER A 405 -0.99 -1.91 -5.46
CA SER A 405 0.18 -2.80 -5.45
C SER A 405 -0.08 -4.09 -6.21
N THR A 406 -1.32 -4.58 -6.10
CA THR A 406 -1.90 -5.59 -6.99
C THR A 406 -3.00 -4.91 -7.79
N THR A 407 -3.01 -5.07 -9.10
CA THR A 407 -3.97 -4.35 -9.94
C THR A 407 -4.37 -5.18 -11.14
N MET A 408 -5.63 -5.03 -11.55
CA MET A 408 -6.18 -5.57 -12.79
C MET A 408 -6.36 -4.46 -13.85
N MET A 409 -5.80 -3.28 -13.59
CA MET A 409 -5.96 -2.10 -14.45
C MET A 409 -5.07 -2.20 -15.69
N SER A 410 -5.53 -1.61 -16.80
CA SER A 410 -4.73 -1.49 -18.02
C SER A 410 -3.61 -0.46 -17.86
N GLU A 411 -2.56 -0.54 -18.70
CA GLU A 411 -1.47 0.44 -18.68
C GLU A 411 -1.95 1.88 -18.92
N GLU A 412 -2.98 2.06 -19.73
CA GLU A 412 -3.59 3.36 -20.02
C GLU A 412 -4.26 3.95 -18.77
N GLN A 413 -5.03 3.15 -18.04
CA GLN A 413 -5.67 3.58 -16.80
C GLN A 413 -4.62 3.90 -15.73
N MET A 414 -3.57 3.09 -15.63
CA MET A 414 -2.45 3.37 -14.72
C MET A 414 -1.75 4.69 -15.07
N ALA A 415 -1.50 4.95 -16.35
CA ALA A 415 -0.89 6.19 -16.80
C ALA A 415 -1.78 7.40 -16.53
N ALA A 416 -3.11 7.27 -16.69
CA ALA A 416 -4.07 8.34 -16.46
C ALA A 416 -4.13 8.79 -14.98
N LEU A 417 -3.87 7.88 -14.04
CA LEU A 417 -3.86 8.18 -12.60
C LEU A 417 -2.50 8.61 -12.08
N ARG A 418 -1.41 8.28 -12.80
CA ARG A 418 -0.06 8.66 -12.39
C ARG A 418 0.08 10.18 -12.36
N SER A 419 0.50 10.72 -11.23
CA SER A 419 0.69 12.16 -11.06
C SER A 419 1.87 12.46 -10.15
N VAL A 420 2.95 12.95 -10.75
CA VAL A 420 4.15 13.40 -10.02
C VAL A 420 3.83 14.63 -9.16
N ASP A 421 2.96 15.53 -9.63
CA ASP A 421 2.55 16.71 -8.86
C ASP A 421 1.79 16.34 -7.59
N LYS A 422 0.81 15.43 -7.68
CA LYS A 422 0.08 14.93 -6.49
C LYS A 422 1.00 14.15 -5.56
N TYR A 423 1.90 13.34 -6.11
CA TYR A 423 2.92 12.65 -5.33
C TYR A 423 3.76 13.62 -4.47
N HIS A 424 4.29 14.69 -5.07
CA HIS A 424 5.04 15.71 -4.31
C HIS A 424 4.18 16.49 -3.33
N ALA A 425 2.94 16.79 -3.68
CA ALA A 425 2.04 17.53 -2.82
C ALA A 425 1.71 16.76 -1.52
N TRP A 426 1.42 15.46 -1.63
CA TRP A 426 1.20 14.59 -0.46
C TRP A 426 2.47 14.36 0.36
N LEU A 427 3.63 14.20 -0.27
CA LEU A 427 4.90 14.15 0.45
C LEU A 427 5.18 15.42 1.23
N ARG A 428 4.91 16.59 0.63
CA ARG A 428 5.06 17.88 1.31
C ARG A 428 4.11 17.98 2.50
N GLN A 429 2.86 17.54 2.35
CA GLN A 429 1.88 17.55 3.44
C GLN A 429 2.31 16.68 4.65
N ALA A 430 2.95 15.54 4.39
CA ALA A 430 3.53 14.69 5.44
C ALA A 430 4.79 15.31 6.06
N ALA A 431 5.67 15.87 5.23
CA ALA A 431 6.90 16.56 5.66
C ALA A 431 6.59 17.81 6.50
N ASP A 432 5.51 18.53 6.18
CA ASP A 432 5.04 19.71 6.92
C ASP A 432 4.55 19.37 8.34
N ARG A 433 4.25 18.09 8.62
CA ARG A 433 3.97 17.58 9.98
C ARG A 433 5.22 17.07 10.69
N GLY A 434 6.39 17.18 10.07
CA GLY A 434 7.66 16.68 10.61
C GLY A 434 7.88 15.19 10.41
N CYS A 435 7.27 14.55 9.40
CA CYS A 435 7.43 13.12 9.16
C CYS A 435 8.85 12.76 8.65
N GLY A 436 9.60 11.98 9.43
CA GLY A 436 10.95 11.53 9.09
C GLY A 436 11.03 10.68 7.81
N SER A 437 10.01 9.86 7.58
CA SER A 437 9.88 9.02 6.39
C SER A 437 9.60 9.83 5.13
N ALA A 438 8.85 10.94 5.23
CA ALA A 438 8.63 11.84 4.11
C ALA A 438 9.94 12.54 3.67
N TYR A 439 10.73 13.03 4.63
CA TYR A 439 12.05 13.59 4.34
C TYR A 439 12.98 12.55 3.71
N PHE A 440 12.96 11.31 4.19
CA PHE A 440 13.77 10.23 3.63
C PHE A 440 13.44 9.95 2.16
N VAL A 441 12.14 9.82 1.84
CA VAL A 441 11.68 9.60 0.46
C VAL A 441 12.09 10.77 -0.42
N GLN A 442 11.89 12.01 0.03
CA GLN A 442 12.33 13.20 -0.70
C GLN A 442 13.84 13.21 -0.95
N ALA A 443 14.65 12.87 0.05
CA ALA A 443 16.09 12.79 -0.12
C ALA A 443 16.49 11.76 -1.19
N CYS A 444 15.85 10.59 -1.21
CA CYS A 444 16.10 9.55 -2.19
C CYS A 444 15.83 10.02 -3.63
N MET A 445 14.82 10.87 -3.84
CA MET A 445 14.55 11.48 -5.15
C MET A 445 15.70 12.37 -5.61
N TYR A 446 16.22 13.23 -4.73
CA TYR A 446 17.37 14.08 -5.03
C TYR A 446 18.70 13.32 -5.12
N LEU A 447 18.81 12.15 -4.50
CA LEU A 447 19.98 11.28 -4.68
C LEU A 447 20.03 10.66 -6.08
N LYS A 448 18.88 10.19 -6.56
CA LYS A 448 18.77 9.47 -7.82
C LYS A 448 18.53 10.38 -9.03
N GLY A 449 17.92 11.55 -8.81
CA GLY A 449 17.44 12.41 -9.88
C GLY A 449 16.16 11.87 -10.53
N GLU A 450 15.26 11.32 -9.72
CA GLU A 450 14.03 10.65 -10.17
C GLU A 450 12.78 11.47 -9.82
N HIS A 451 11.64 11.12 -10.44
CA HIS A 451 10.32 11.67 -10.13
C HIS A 451 10.24 13.20 -10.23
N GLY A 452 10.92 13.77 -11.23
CA GLY A 452 10.92 15.23 -11.50
C GLY A 452 11.94 16.03 -10.68
N CYS A 453 12.77 15.37 -9.85
CA CYS A 453 13.85 16.02 -9.12
C CYS A 453 15.18 15.89 -9.88
N ALA A 454 15.97 16.96 -9.95
CA ALA A 454 17.36 16.88 -10.37
C ALA A 454 18.23 16.38 -9.22
N LYS A 455 19.35 15.70 -9.54
CA LYS A 455 20.30 15.27 -8.51
C LYS A 455 20.84 16.47 -7.73
N SER A 456 20.82 16.42 -6.40
CA SER A 456 21.38 17.47 -5.53
C SER A 456 21.91 16.89 -4.23
N TYR A 457 23.23 16.96 -4.04
CA TYR A 457 23.89 16.51 -2.81
C TYR A 457 23.44 17.33 -1.60
N GLU A 458 23.39 18.66 -1.72
CA GLU A 458 23.07 19.57 -0.61
C GLU A 458 21.66 19.31 -0.07
N ILE A 459 20.67 19.26 -0.96
CA ILE A 459 19.27 19.04 -0.60
C ILE A 459 19.09 17.61 -0.03
N ALA A 460 19.69 16.60 -0.68
CA ALA A 460 19.61 15.23 -0.21
C ALA A 460 20.22 15.07 1.19
N LYS A 461 21.38 15.69 1.44
CA LYS A 461 22.05 15.66 2.75
C LYS A 461 21.17 16.28 3.83
N GLU A 462 20.64 17.48 3.59
CA GLU A 462 19.80 18.19 4.57
C GLU A 462 18.55 17.38 4.92
N LEU A 463 17.88 16.80 3.92
CA LEU A 463 16.69 15.98 4.14
C LEU A 463 17.01 14.66 4.87
N LEU A 464 18.15 14.03 4.59
CA LEU A 464 18.60 12.85 5.34
C LEU A 464 18.90 13.18 6.81
N GLU A 465 19.53 14.31 7.09
CA GLU A 465 19.75 14.77 8.46
C GLU A 465 18.42 14.99 9.21
N LYS A 466 17.44 15.64 8.57
CA LYS A 466 16.08 15.81 9.14
C LYS A 466 15.37 14.48 9.35
N SER A 467 15.51 13.55 8.41
CA SER A 467 14.94 12.21 8.52
C SER A 467 15.54 11.44 9.70
N ALA A 468 16.87 11.39 9.79
CA ALA A 468 17.59 10.65 10.83
C ALA A 468 17.33 11.19 12.23
N THR A 469 17.17 12.50 12.37
CA THR A 469 16.86 13.13 13.66
C THR A 469 15.41 12.88 14.09
N ALA A 470 14.46 12.99 13.15
CA ALA A 470 13.05 12.72 13.43
C ALA A 470 12.76 11.23 13.67
N GLN A 471 13.43 10.32 12.94
CA GLN A 471 13.22 8.87 12.99
C GLN A 471 14.56 8.13 12.90
N PRO A 472 15.26 7.92 14.04
CA PRO A 472 16.61 7.34 14.07
C PRO A 472 16.72 5.97 13.38
N ASP A 473 15.69 5.13 13.47
CA ASP A 473 15.69 3.78 12.91
C ASP A 473 15.78 3.73 11.39
N ILE A 474 15.38 4.80 10.69
CA ILE A 474 15.51 4.86 9.22
C ILE A 474 16.97 4.69 8.79
N THR A 475 17.89 5.34 9.53
CA THR A 475 19.33 5.28 9.24
C THR A 475 19.88 3.86 9.38
N ARG A 476 19.41 3.12 10.39
CA ARG A 476 19.79 1.73 10.64
C ARG A 476 19.28 0.80 9.54
N ARG A 477 18.06 1.03 9.05
CA ARG A 477 17.42 0.20 8.03
C ARG A 477 17.97 0.46 6.62
N ALA A 478 18.52 1.64 6.35
CA ALA A 478 18.95 2.04 5.01
C ALA A 478 20.40 2.60 4.93
N PRO A 479 21.43 1.86 5.40
CA PRO A 479 22.82 2.34 5.37
C PRO A 479 23.34 2.59 3.94
N HIS A 480 22.81 1.86 2.97
CA HIS A 480 23.17 1.99 1.55
C HIS A 480 22.83 3.38 0.97
N VAL A 481 21.86 4.10 1.54
CA VAL A 481 21.48 5.45 1.09
C VAL A 481 22.57 6.47 1.41
N TYR A 482 23.23 6.34 2.55
CA TYR A 482 24.38 7.20 2.89
C TYR A 482 25.60 6.91 2.02
N VAL A 483 25.76 5.67 1.56
CA VAL A 483 26.77 5.34 0.54
C VAL A 483 26.43 6.01 -0.80
N MET A 484 25.14 6.07 -1.18
CA MET A 484 24.71 6.81 -2.37
C MET A 484 24.95 8.32 -2.22
N LEU A 485 24.72 8.88 -1.04
CA LEU A 485 25.00 10.29 -0.74
C LEU A 485 26.50 10.62 -0.92
N GLU A 486 27.39 9.78 -0.39
CA GLU A 486 28.83 9.98 -0.55
C GLU A 486 29.29 9.81 -2.01
N LYS A 487 28.69 8.89 -2.76
CA LYS A 487 28.93 8.79 -4.21
C LYS A 487 28.49 10.05 -4.95
N LEU A 488 27.31 10.58 -4.63
CA LEU A 488 26.81 11.81 -5.25
C LEU A 488 27.71 13.01 -4.91
N ARG A 489 28.22 13.07 -3.68
CA ARG A 489 29.23 14.07 -3.28
C ARG A 489 30.47 14.00 -4.18
N GLN A 490 31.01 12.80 -4.39
CA GLN A 490 32.17 12.58 -5.25
C GLN A 490 31.88 12.92 -6.71
N GLU A 491 30.68 12.64 -7.21
CA GLU A 491 30.23 13.06 -8.55
C GLU A 491 30.25 14.59 -8.69
N CYS A 492 29.73 15.32 -7.69
CA CYS A 492 29.75 16.79 -7.66
C CYS A 492 31.17 17.36 -7.55
N ASP A 493 31.99 16.82 -6.64
CA ASP A 493 33.38 17.24 -6.44
C ASP A 493 34.29 16.90 -7.64
N GLY A 494 33.99 15.81 -8.35
CA GLY A 494 34.68 15.36 -9.57
C GLY A 494 34.32 16.17 -10.81
N ALA A 495 33.06 16.60 -10.95
CA ALA A 495 32.63 17.49 -12.02
C ALA A 495 33.27 18.89 -11.92
N GLY A 496 33.58 19.35 -10.70
CA GLY A 496 34.29 20.60 -10.44
C GLY A 496 35.78 20.60 -10.85
N LYS A 497 36.40 19.44 -11.06
CA LYS A 497 37.81 19.33 -11.49
C LYS A 497 38.02 19.29 -13.00
N ALA A 498 36.95 19.24 -13.79
CA ALA A 498 36.99 19.28 -15.26
C ALA A 498 36.74 20.68 -15.84
N ALA A 499 36.57 21.70 -15.01
CA ALA A 499 36.46 23.09 -15.45
C ALA A 499 37.77 23.83 -15.21
N ASP A 500 38.57 24.00 -16.28
CA ASP A 500 39.65 24.97 -16.29
C ASP A 500 39.11 26.36 -15.91
N PRO A 501 39.69 27.06 -14.92
CA PRO A 501 39.25 28.39 -14.50
C PRO A 501 39.58 29.50 -15.52
N ALA A 502 40.08 29.17 -16.70
CA ALA A 502 40.56 30.12 -17.70
C ALA A 502 39.56 30.50 -18.80
N LYS A 503 38.29 30.04 -18.73
CA LYS A 503 37.27 30.40 -19.73
C LYS A 503 35.97 31.00 -19.16
N ALA A 504 35.97 31.35 -17.87
CA ALA A 504 34.85 32.01 -17.17
C ALA A 504 34.89 33.56 -17.24
N LEU A 505 35.47 34.12 -18.31
CA LEU A 505 35.44 35.56 -18.60
C LEU A 505 34.90 35.80 -20.01
N ALA A 506 33.64 35.42 -20.23
CA ALA A 506 32.80 35.98 -21.29
C ALA A 506 31.35 35.57 -21.06
N ALA A 507 30.65 36.27 -20.16
CA ALA A 507 29.20 36.31 -20.16
C ALA A 507 28.78 37.71 -20.62
N PRO A 508 27.93 37.85 -21.66
CA PRO A 508 27.07 39.02 -21.75
C PRO A 508 25.80 38.75 -20.94
N ALA A 509 25.44 39.71 -20.11
CA ALA A 509 24.19 39.76 -19.39
C ALA A 509 23.01 40.01 -20.35
N ALA A 510 21.90 39.30 -20.17
CA ALA A 510 20.55 39.70 -20.59
C ALA A 510 19.53 38.89 -19.79
N LYS A 511 18.91 39.49 -18.76
CA LYS A 511 17.56 40.09 -18.74
C LYS A 511 16.40 39.11 -18.82
N ALA A 512 15.63 39.10 -17.73
CA ALA A 512 14.30 38.55 -17.62
C ALA A 512 13.30 39.25 -18.57
N THR A 513 12.38 38.48 -19.15
CA THR A 513 11.08 38.96 -19.63
C THR A 513 10.03 37.84 -19.58
N ASN A 514 8.85 38.20 -19.09
CA ASN A 514 7.60 37.44 -19.07
C ASN A 514 7.05 37.12 -20.48
N GLY A 515 6.46 35.92 -20.59
CA GLY A 515 5.25 35.51 -21.34
C GLY A 515 4.94 36.00 -22.76
N THR A 516 4.78 35.08 -23.71
CA THR A 516 3.49 34.74 -24.38
C THR A 516 3.62 33.61 -25.42
N ARG A 517 2.49 32.92 -25.58
CA ARG A 517 2.08 31.75 -26.39
C ARG A 517 2.37 31.83 -27.90
N ALA A 518 2.84 30.72 -28.51
CA ALA A 518 2.45 30.23 -29.86
C ALA A 518 3.04 28.83 -30.18
N THR A 519 2.13 27.85 -30.31
CA THR A 519 1.97 26.72 -31.27
C THR A 519 3.13 26.06 -32.04
N ASN A 520 2.91 24.75 -32.28
CA ASN A 520 3.61 23.71 -33.07
C ASN A 520 4.81 23.10 -32.32
N GLY A 521 4.89 21.80 -32.06
CA GLY A 521 4.33 20.63 -32.73
C GLY A 521 5.51 19.72 -33.02
N ASP A 522 5.85 18.84 -32.07
CA ASP A 522 6.48 17.54 -32.30
C ASP A 522 6.73 16.85 -30.95
N ASP A 523 6.03 15.74 -30.74
CA ASP A 523 6.16 14.84 -29.62
C ASP A 523 7.56 14.22 -29.58
N LYS A 524 8.26 14.42 -28.46
CA LYS A 524 9.35 13.52 -28.05
C LYS A 524 8.99 12.88 -26.72
N VAL A 525 8.27 11.76 -26.84
CA VAL A 525 8.11 10.76 -25.80
C VAL A 525 9.51 10.31 -25.35
N GLN A 526 9.79 10.45 -24.05
CA GLN A 526 11.01 9.93 -23.43
C GLN A 526 10.91 8.41 -23.33
N VAL A 527 11.69 7.73 -24.17
CA VAL A 527 11.80 6.28 -24.19
C VAL A 527 12.79 5.82 -23.11
N SER A 528 12.43 4.77 -22.37
CA SER A 528 13.25 4.20 -21.29
C SER A 528 14.57 3.61 -21.81
N SER A 529 15.61 3.65 -20.97
CA SER A 529 16.98 3.20 -21.26
C SER A 529 17.13 1.72 -21.68
N SER A 530 16.05 0.95 -21.60
CA SER A 530 15.96 -0.46 -22.00
C SER A 530 15.77 -0.61 -23.51
N LEU A 531 15.07 0.32 -24.15
CA LEU A 531 14.74 0.28 -25.58
C LEU A 531 15.89 0.83 -26.45
N GLU A 532 16.69 1.78 -25.93
CA GLU A 532 17.97 2.18 -26.54
C GLU A 532 19.00 1.04 -26.56
N ARG A 533 18.99 0.15 -25.57
CA ARG A 533 19.86 -1.04 -25.57
C ARG A 533 19.39 -2.08 -26.58
N LEU A 534 18.08 -2.22 -26.80
CA LEU A 534 17.50 -3.12 -27.79
C LEU A 534 17.75 -2.61 -29.22
N ASN A 535 17.58 -1.30 -29.47
CA ASN A 535 17.87 -0.69 -30.78
C ASN A 535 19.36 -0.74 -31.15
N ASN A 536 20.25 -0.68 -30.15
CA ASN A 536 21.69 -0.88 -30.36
C ASN A 536 22.09 -2.36 -30.57
N LEU A 537 21.19 -3.32 -30.30
CA LEU A 537 21.38 -4.74 -30.62
C LEU A 537 20.84 -5.11 -32.02
N GLY A 538 19.90 -4.33 -32.57
CA GLY A 538 19.30 -4.56 -33.90
C GLY A 538 20.07 -3.95 -35.08
N ALA A 539 20.95 -2.98 -34.87
CA ALA A 539 21.68 -2.30 -35.94
C ALA A 539 23.04 -2.96 -36.23
N GLY A 540 23.03 -4.06 -36.98
CA GLY A 540 24.24 -4.63 -37.57
C GLY A 540 24.84 -3.72 -38.65
N LYS A 541 25.81 -2.86 -38.30
CA LYS A 541 26.72 -2.22 -39.27
C LYS A 541 28.16 -2.28 -38.78
N GLY A 542 29.01 -2.92 -39.60
CA GLY A 542 30.44 -3.10 -39.37
C GLY A 542 31.24 -1.80 -39.39
N PRO A 543 32.52 -1.85 -38.95
CA PRO A 543 33.30 -0.65 -38.67
C PRO A 543 33.89 -0.04 -39.95
N SER A 544 33.56 1.22 -40.24
CA SER A 544 34.28 2.06 -41.20
C SER A 544 35.33 2.93 -40.51
N ARG A 545 36.44 3.16 -41.20
CA ARG A 545 37.72 3.66 -40.68
C ARG A 545 38.00 5.09 -41.15
N GLY A 546 38.48 5.95 -40.23
CA GLY A 546 39.33 7.13 -40.45
C GLY A 546 38.66 8.52 -40.33
N PRO A 547 39.41 9.65 -40.20
CA PRO A 547 40.85 9.82 -40.00
C PRO A 547 41.22 10.93 -38.97
N ASN A 548 41.91 10.61 -37.88
CA ASN A 548 43.02 11.40 -37.34
C ASN A 548 43.60 10.69 -36.13
N GLY A 549 44.81 10.18 -36.30
CA GLY A 549 45.55 9.47 -35.27
C GLY A 549 46.38 10.42 -34.40
N MET A 550 46.59 10.00 -33.16
CA MET A 550 47.94 9.89 -32.61
C MET A 550 47.95 8.80 -31.52
N LEU A 551 48.91 7.89 -31.67
CA LEU A 551 49.18 6.74 -30.81
C LEU A 551 50.16 7.11 -29.70
N HIS A 552 49.94 6.60 -28.50
CA HIS A 552 50.93 5.98 -27.58
C HIS A 552 50.10 5.44 -26.38
N GLY A 553 50.21 4.23 -25.85
CA GLY A 553 51.05 3.06 -26.10
C GLY A 553 51.14 2.25 -24.79
N LYS A 554 50.79 0.94 -24.86
CA LYS A 554 51.04 -0.15 -23.87
C LYS A 554 50.13 -0.14 -22.61
N LYS A 555 49.45 -1.22 -22.20
CA LYS A 555 49.56 -2.67 -22.45
C LYS A 555 48.14 -3.28 -22.52
N ALA A 556 47.82 -3.92 -23.65
CA ALA A 556 46.75 -4.90 -23.71
C ALA A 556 47.31 -6.26 -23.25
N MET A 557 46.63 -6.91 -22.32
CA MET A 557 46.65 -8.37 -22.20
C MET A 557 45.27 -8.86 -22.65
N HIS A 558 45.16 -9.20 -23.93
CA HIS A 558 44.02 -9.92 -24.48
C HIS A 558 44.03 -11.37 -23.98
N ARG A 559 42.89 -11.82 -23.47
CA ARG A 559 42.32 -13.15 -23.81
C ARG A 559 40.79 -13.08 -23.71
N ALA A 560 40.18 -12.30 -24.59
CA ALA A 560 38.79 -12.48 -24.99
C ALA A 560 38.76 -13.65 -25.99
N GLY A 561 38.14 -14.75 -25.58
CA GLY A 561 38.10 -16.02 -26.32
C GLY A 561 37.60 -17.19 -25.48
N GLY A 562 37.59 -17.05 -24.14
CA GLY A 562 37.12 -18.10 -23.22
C GLY A 562 35.68 -17.96 -22.73
N SER A 563 35.02 -16.79 -22.86
CA SER A 563 33.72 -16.59 -22.19
C SER A 563 32.59 -17.39 -22.84
N LYS A 564 32.54 -17.49 -24.17
CA LYS A 564 31.49 -18.26 -24.85
C LYS A 564 31.58 -19.76 -24.54
N ALA A 565 32.77 -20.35 -24.63
CA ALA A 565 32.99 -21.75 -24.29
C ALA A 565 32.79 -22.05 -22.79
N PHE A 566 33.05 -21.07 -21.92
CA PHE A 566 32.74 -21.16 -20.49
C PHE A 566 31.23 -21.15 -20.25
N TRP A 567 30.49 -20.23 -20.86
CA TRP A 567 29.04 -20.14 -20.71
C TRP A 567 28.32 -21.33 -21.35
N GLU A 568 28.77 -21.82 -22.50
CA GLU A 568 28.24 -23.04 -23.11
C GLU A 568 28.48 -24.26 -22.22
N ARG A 569 29.67 -24.40 -21.61
CA ARG A 569 29.95 -25.45 -20.62
C ARG A 569 29.14 -25.28 -19.34
N ALA A 570 28.97 -24.07 -18.84
CA ALA A 570 28.18 -23.80 -17.64
C ALA A 570 26.69 -24.12 -17.85
N VAL A 571 26.13 -23.75 -19.00
CA VAL A 571 24.74 -24.04 -19.37
C VAL A 571 24.54 -25.54 -19.62
N THR A 572 25.42 -26.20 -20.36
CA THR A 572 25.31 -27.65 -20.60
C THR A 572 25.49 -28.46 -19.32
N THR A 573 26.40 -28.05 -18.43
CA THR A 573 26.57 -28.69 -17.10
C THR A 573 25.37 -28.41 -16.19
N GLY A 574 24.82 -27.19 -16.24
CA GLY A 574 23.61 -26.81 -15.50
C GLY A 574 22.39 -27.60 -15.94
N ILE A 575 22.15 -27.71 -17.25
CA ILE A 575 21.04 -28.50 -17.81
C ILE A 575 21.23 -29.98 -17.48
N SER A 576 22.44 -30.53 -17.60
CA SER A 576 22.67 -31.95 -17.27
C SER A 576 22.51 -32.24 -15.78
N LEU A 577 22.95 -31.35 -14.88
CA LEU A 577 22.68 -31.45 -13.44
C LEU A 577 21.20 -31.32 -13.11
N TYR A 578 20.49 -30.39 -13.76
CA TYR A 578 19.06 -30.20 -13.54
C TYR A 578 18.24 -31.38 -14.06
N SER A 579 18.59 -31.92 -15.23
CA SER A 579 18.01 -33.15 -15.78
C SER A 579 18.27 -34.37 -14.91
N LEU A 580 19.48 -34.50 -14.35
CA LEU A 580 19.80 -35.55 -13.38
C LEU A 580 18.99 -35.39 -12.10
N TYR A 581 18.79 -34.14 -11.65
CA TYR A 581 17.98 -33.81 -10.48
C TYR A 581 16.48 -34.12 -10.69
N THR A 582 15.90 -33.82 -11.85
CA THR A 582 14.52 -34.20 -12.18
C THR A 582 14.37 -35.70 -12.37
N LEU A 583 15.33 -36.40 -12.98
CA LEU A 583 15.30 -37.86 -13.09
C LEU A 583 15.50 -38.56 -11.74
N ALA A 584 16.23 -37.94 -10.81
CA ALA A 584 16.40 -38.42 -9.45
C ALA A 584 15.21 -38.07 -8.53
N PHE A 585 14.21 -37.31 -9.00
CA PHE A 585 13.04 -36.93 -8.22
C PHE A 585 12.24 -38.12 -7.66
N PRO A 586 11.97 -39.21 -8.41
CA PRO A 586 11.27 -40.38 -7.87
C PRO A 586 12.10 -41.10 -6.81
N LEU A 587 13.41 -41.20 -7.02
CA LEU A 587 14.36 -41.75 -6.04
C LEU A 587 14.42 -40.88 -4.77
N ARG A 588 14.35 -39.55 -4.91
CA ARG A 588 14.31 -38.61 -3.80
C ARG A 588 13.03 -38.75 -2.99
N ILE A 589 11.88 -38.94 -3.63
CA ILE A 589 10.61 -39.21 -2.96
C ILE A 589 10.68 -40.55 -2.21
N MET A 590 11.28 -41.58 -2.81
CA MET A 590 11.45 -42.89 -2.14
C MET A 590 12.45 -42.86 -0.97
N MET A 591 13.49 -42.03 -1.06
CA MET A 591 14.52 -41.89 -0.01
C MET A 591 14.15 -40.84 1.05
N LEU A 592 13.17 -39.98 0.78
CA LEU A 592 12.72 -38.92 1.70
C LEU A 592 12.32 -39.46 3.08
N PRO A 593 11.52 -40.54 3.20
CA PRO A 593 11.14 -41.09 4.50
C PRO A 593 12.36 -41.58 5.29
N HIS A 594 13.35 -42.18 4.61
CA HIS A 594 14.58 -42.68 5.23
C HIS A 594 15.53 -41.54 5.63
N PHE A 595 15.56 -40.46 4.85
CA PHE A 595 16.32 -39.26 5.17
C PHE A 595 15.73 -38.55 6.39
N TYR A 596 14.40 -38.41 6.47
CA TYR A 596 13.74 -37.82 7.62
C TYR A 596 13.86 -38.68 8.89
N THR A 597 13.86 -40.01 8.80
CA THR A 597 14.10 -40.86 9.98
C THR A 597 15.54 -40.75 10.49
N VAL A 598 16.53 -40.66 9.61
CA VAL A 598 17.94 -40.46 10.02
C VAL A 598 18.19 -39.05 10.55
N ILE A 599 17.61 -38.03 9.91
CA ILE A 599 17.75 -36.64 10.37
C ILE A 599 16.96 -36.39 11.66
N SER A 600 15.79 -37.00 11.86
CA SER A 600 15.04 -36.89 13.12
C SER A 600 15.91 -37.33 14.30
N GLN A 601 16.62 -38.46 14.18
CA GLN A 601 17.53 -38.95 15.23
C GLN A 601 18.73 -38.01 15.49
N LEU A 602 19.10 -37.18 14.52
CA LEU A 602 20.20 -36.22 14.61
C LEU A 602 19.74 -34.85 15.14
N VAL A 603 18.53 -34.43 14.75
CA VAL A 603 17.86 -33.20 15.19
C VAL A 603 17.50 -33.28 16.67
N ASP A 604 17.07 -34.45 17.16
CA ASP A 604 16.78 -34.69 18.59
C ASP A 604 18.02 -34.60 19.49
N ARG A 605 19.24 -34.64 18.91
CA ARG A 605 20.51 -34.52 19.64
C ARG A 605 21.14 -33.12 19.58
N ILE A 606 20.58 -32.20 18.80
CA ILE A 606 21.14 -30.84 18.61
C ILE A 606 20.06 -29.81 19.00
N PRO A 607 20.12 -29.24 20.22
CA PRO A 607 19.04 -28.46 20.83
C PRO A 607 18.60 -27.19 20.08
N TRP A 608 19.40 -26.66 19.15
CA TRP A 608 19.04 -25.46 18.38
C TRP A 608 18.42 -25.76 17.01
N LEU A 609 18.36 -27.03 16.58
CA LEU A 609 17.74 -27.45 15.31
C LEU A 609 16.30 -27.95 15.49
N SER A 610 15.87 -28.24 16.72
CA SER A 610 14.50 -28.61 17.05
C SER A 610 13.60 -27.38 17.20
N ALA A 611 13.24 -26.75 16.08
CA ALA A 611 12.17 -25.74 16.04
C ALA A 611 10.84 -26.42 15.66
N SER A 612 10.38 -27.34 16.50
CA SER A 612 9.05 -27.95 16.38
C SER A 612 8.42 -28.01 17.78
N PRO A 613 7.35 -27.26 18.08
CA PRO A 613 6.51 -27.57 19.22
C PRO A 613 5.85 -28.95 19.00
N PRO A 614 5.52 -29.70 20.07
CA PRO A 614 4.90 -31.02 19.94
C PRO A 614 3.55 -30.93 19.19
N PRO A 615 3.14 -31.99 18.49
CA PRO A 615 1.91 -31.98 17.71
C PRO A 615 0.70 -31.73 18.62
N LEU A 616 -0.09 -30.72 18.27
CA LEU A 616 -1.38 -30.42 18.86
C LEU A 616 -2.27 -31.65 18.73
N GLN A 617 -2.68 -32.22 19.86
CA GLN A 617 -3.83 -33.11 19.92
C GLN A 617 -5.08 -32.23 20.10
N PHE A 618 -6.03 -32.38 19.19
CA PHE A 618 -7.35 -31.77 19.22
C PHE A 618 -8.19 -32.27 20.40
#